data_AF-A0A3C1UGR8-F1
#
_entry.id   AF-A0A3C1UGR8-F1
#
_cell.length_a   1.000
_cell.length_b   1.000
_cell.length_c   1.000
_cell.angle_alpha   90.00
_cell.angle_beta   90.00
_cell.angle_gamma   90.00
#
_symmetry.space_group_name_H-M   'P 1'
#
loop_
_entity.id
_entity.type
_entity.pdbx_description
1 polymer ?
#
loop_
_entity_poly.entity_id
_entity_poly.type
_entity_poly.pdbx_seq_one_letter_code
_entity_poly.pdbx_strand_id
1 'polypeptide(L)'
;MQQLGIFDVAYNENNHLKITSYGKDILYGREKVQLTQFVKKEFVEKEKPAVVEKTFDFNLTLSEQELFNQLKALRYTIAQREHKRPYMVFSDKSLKAMAHERPTTKLAFSSVFGVGEMKTEMYWKPFTDLIKRNI
;
A
#
# COMPACT_ATOMS: atom_id res chain seq x y z
N MET A 1 -19.33 -13.35 15.33
CA MET A 1 -19.73 -14.11 16.53
C MET A 1 -21.04 -13.59 17.13
N GLN A 2 -21.18 -12.28 17.38
CA GLN A 2 -22.46 -11.69 17.80
C GLN A 2 -23.58 -11.86 16.75
N GLN A 3 -23.30 -11.56 15.47
CA GLN A 3 -24.24 -11.80 14.36
C GLN A 3 -24.57 -13.28 14.12
N LEU A 4 -23.78 -14.20 14.69
CA LEU A 4 -24.04 -15.65 14.64
C LEU A 4 -24.86 -16.12 15.85
N GLY A 5 -25.24 -15.21 16.76
CA GLY A 5 -26.03 -15.54 17.94
C GLY A 5 -25.29 -16.34 19.01
N ILE A 6 -23.96 -16.40 18.99
CA ILE A 6 -23.15 -17.18 19.95
C ILE A 6 -23.12 -16.49 21.32
N PHE A 7 -23.05 -15.17 21.31
CA PHE A 7 -23.12 -14.33 22.50
C PHE A 7 -23.91 -13.07 22.17
N ASP A 8 -24.46 -12.46 23.21
CA ASP A 8 -25.22 -11.22 23.13
C ASP A 8 -24.66 -10.19 24.13
N VAL A 9 -24.98 -8.92 23.92
CA VAL A 9 -24.59 -7.82 24.79
C VAL A 9 -25.74 -7.51 25.73
N ALA A 10 -25.50 -7.63 27.04
CA ALA A 10 -26.48 -7.24 28.05
C ALA A 10 -26.44 -5.72 28.25
N TYR A 11 -27.13 -4.99 27.37
CA TYR A 11 -27.18 -3.52 27.39
C TYR A 11 -27.75 -2.94 28.69
N ASN A 12 -28.58 -3.72 29.38
CA ASN A 12 -29.18 -3.38 30.68
C ASN A 12 -28.28 -3.71 31.89
N GLU A 13 -27.13 -4.37 31.68
CA GLU A 13 -26.24 -4.81 32.76
C GLU A 13 -24.78 -4.42 32.43
N ASN A 14 -24.53 -3.12 32.25
CA ASN A 14 -23.18 -2.58 31.99
C ASN A 14 -22.51 -3.14 30.72
N ASN A 15 -23.29 -3.53 29.70
CA ASN A 15 -22.78 -4.04 28.42
C ASN A 15 -21.88 -5.27 28.53
N HIS A 16 -22.04 -6.09 29.57
CA HIS A 16 -21.28 -7.35 29.66
C HIS A 16 -21.81 -8.38 28.65
N LEU A 17 -20.94 -9.29 28.24
CA LEU A 17 -21.27 -10.33 27.28
C LEU A 17 -21.97 -11.50 27.97
N LYS A 18 -23.12 -11.91 27.44
CA LYS A 18 -23.84 -13.12 27.87
C LYS A 18 -23.79 -14.18 26.78
N ILE A 19 -23.54 -15.43 27.18
CA ILE A 19 -23.56 -16.57 26.27
C ILE A 19 -25.01 -17.00 26.06
N THR A 20 -25.43 -17.17 24.81
CA THR A 20 -26.77 -17.64 24.46
C THR A 20 -26.90 -19.15 24.67
N SER A 21 -28.11 -19.71 24.54
CA SER A 21 -28.31 -21.17 24.53
C SER A 21 -27.46 -21.85 23.44
N TYR A 22 -27.50 -21.30 22.23
CA TYR A 22 -26.68 -21.73 21.09
C TYR A 22 -25.18 -21.66 21.41
N GLY A 23 -24.71 -20.57 22.04
CA GLY A 23 -23.32 -20.45 22.47
C GLY A 23 -22.90 -21.49 23.50
N LYS A 24 -23.81 -21.90 24.40
CA LYS A 24 -23.53 -22.97 25.37
C LYS A 24 -23.36 -24.32 24.68
N ASP A 25 -24.19 -24.64 23.70
CA ASP A 25 -24.09 -25.90 22.96
C ASP A 25 -22.78 -25.99 22.16
N ILE A 26 -22.29 -24.87 21.65
CA ILE A 26 -20.94 -24.77 21.06
C ILE A 26 -19.84 -24.98 22.13
N LEU A 27 -19.94 -24.33 23.29
CA LEU A 27 -18.94 -24.43 24.37
C LEU A 27 -18.81 -25.85 24.92
N TYR A 28 -19.90 -26.58 25.02
CA TYR A 28 -19.91 -27.97 25.48
C TYR A 28 -19.69 -28.98 24.34
N GLY A 29 -19.32 -28.52 23.15
CA GLY A 29 -18.92 -29.37 22.02
C GLY A 29 -20.08 -30.12 21.35
N ARG A 30 -21.33 -29.74 21.61
CA ARG A 30 -22.53 -30.33 20.99
C ARG A 30 -22.72 -29.83 19.56
N GLU A 31 -22.30 -28.61 19.29
CA GLU A 31 -22.34 -28.03 17.94
C GLU A 31 -20.98 -27.43 17.54
N LYS A 32 -20.72 -27.39 16.23
CA LYS A 32 -19.51 -26.80 15.66
C LYS A 32 -19.87 -25.53 14.91
N VAL A 33 -19.10 -24.47 15.14
CA VAL A 33 -19.23 -23.21 14.41
C VAL A 33 -17.99 -22.96 13.55
N GLN A 34 -18.22 -22.52 12.32
CA GLN A 34 -17.14 -22.05 11.45
C GLN A 34 -16.99 -20.55 11.64
N LEU A 35 -15.77 -20.11 11.95
CA LEU A 35 -15.43 -18.71 12.07
C LEU A 35 -14.65 -18.27 10.85
N THR A 36 -15.06 -17.17 10.22
CA THR A 36 -14.27 -16.51 9.19
C THR A 36 -13.00 -15.97 9.84
N GLN A 37 -11.85 -16.47 9.41
CA GLN A 37 -10.58 -15.88 9.81
C GLN A 37 -10.39 -14.58 9.04
N PHE A 38 -10.41 -13.45 9.75
CA PHE A 38 -9.94 -12.18 9.19
C PHE A 38 -8.42 -12.28 9.03
N VAL A 39 -7.99 -12.77 7.87
CA VAL A 39 -6.62 -12.57 7.42
C VAL A 39 -6.51 -11.08 7.14
N LYS A 40 -5.84 -10.35 8.03
CA LYS A 40 -5.42 -8.98 7.75
C LYS A 40 -4.64 -9.08 6.45
N LYS A 41 -5.21 -8.61 5.35
CA LYS A 41 -4.44 -8.41 4.12
C LYS A 41 -3.43 -7.33 4.47
N GLU A 42 -2.27 -7.74 4.98
CA GLU A 42 -1.07 -7.06 4.54
C GLU A 42 -1.18 -7.03 3.02
N PHE A 43 -0.97 -5.86 2.43
CA PHE A 43 -0.88 -5.74 0.99
C PHE A 43 0.33 -6.55 0.54
N VAL A 44 0.17 -7.88 0.48
CA VAL A 44 1.00 -8.76 -0.32
C VAL A 44 0.69 -8.28 -1.72
N GLU A 45 1.68 -7.62 -2.32
CA GLU A 45 1.67 -7.30 -3.73
C GLU A 45 1.21 -8.57 -4.44
N LYS A 46 0.02 -8.53 -5.02
CA LYS A 46 -0.38 -9.57 -5.96
C LYS A 46 0.73 -9.56 -7.00
N GLU A 47 1.51 -10.62 -7.04
CA GLU A 47 2.39 -10.89 -8.17
C GLU A 47 1.48 -10.86 -9.40
N LYS A 48 1.56 -9.75 -10.13
CA LYS A 48 0.89 -9.64 -11.42
C LYS A 48 1.49 -10.75 -12.30
N PRO A 49 0.67 -11.41 -13.15
CA PRO A 49 1.19 -12.38 -14.11
C PRO A 49 2.37 -11.74 -14.84
N ALA A 50 3.48 -12.48 -14.93
CA ALA A 50 4.77 -12.03 -15.43
C ALA A 50 4.62 -11.05 -16.61
N VAL A 51 4.66 -9.75 -16.29
CA VAL A 51 4.79 -8.72 -17.30
C VAL A 51 6.22 -8.83 -17.73
N VAL A 52 6.43 -9.33 -18.96
CA VAL A 52 7.71 -9.41 -19.67
C VAL A 52 8.64 -8.33 -19.15
N GLU A 53 9.64 -8.74 -18.37
CA GLU A 53 10.62 -7.83 -17.83
C GLU A 53 11.34 -7.18 -18.99
N LYS A 54 10.91 -5.99 -19.38
CA LYS A 54 11.85 -5.03 -19.92
C LYS A 54 12.81 -4.74 -18.76
N THR A 55 13.93 -5.44 -18.78
CA THR A 55 15.15 -5.08 -18.04
C THR A 55 15.60 -3.74 -18.60
N PHE A 56 14.98 -2.66 -18.10
CA PHE A 56 15.49 -1.32 -18.30
C PHE A 56 16.74 -1.20 -17.44
N ASP A 57 17.88 -1.58 -18.00
CA ASP A 57 19.18 -1.19 -17.48
C ASP A 57 19.34 0.31 -17.74
N PHE A 58 18.79 1.11 -16.82
CA PHE A 58 19.00 2.56 -16.83
C PHE A 58 20.46 2.82 -16.42
N ASN A 59 21.35 2.85 -17.41
CA ASN A 59 22.66 3.49 -17.28
C ASN A 59 22.43 5.00 -17.17
N LEU A 60 22.23 5.46 -15.94
CA LEU A 60 21.98 6.87 -15.65
C LEU A 60 23.25 7.69 -15.95
N THR A 61 23.08 8.78 -16.69
CA THR A 61 24.06 9.86 -16.80
C THR A 61 24.29 10.51 -15.43
N LEU A 62 25.37 11.29 -15.28
CA LEU A 62 25.67 12.03 -14.05
C LEU A 62 24.49 12.91 -13.60
N SER A 63 23.85 13.61 -14.53
CA SER A 63 22.66 14.44 -14.25
C SER A 63 21.47 13.61 -13.77
N GLU A 64 21.21 12.45 -14.38
CA GLU A 64 20.12 11.58 -13.97
C GLU A 64 20.40 10.89 -12.62
N GLN A 65 21.67 10.60 -12.31
CA GLN A 65 22.06 10.10 -10.98
C GLN A 65 21.82 11.13 -9.89
N GLU A 66 22.12 12.40 -10.15
CA GLU A 66 21.86 13.48 -9.21
C GLU A 66 20.35 13.63 -8.94
N LEU A 67 19.53 13.67 -9.99
CA LEU A 67 18.08 13.68 -9.86
C LEU A 67 17.55 12.43 -9.14
N PHE A 68 18.08 11.24 -9.45
CA PHE A 68 17.73 10.00 -8.77
C PHE A 68 18.00 10.06 -7.26
N ASN A 69 19.14 10.62 -6.85
CA ASN A 69 19.48 10.78 -5.44
C ASN A 69 18.51 11.75 -4.73
N GLN A 70 18.13 12.85 -5.38
CA GLN A 70 17.14 13.78 -4.84
C GLN A 70 15.75 13.13 -4.74
N LEU A 71 15.36 12.33 -5.74
CA LEU A 71 14.10 11.56 -5.72
C LEU A 71 14.10 10.53 -4.57
N LYS A 72 15.23 9.89 -4.26
CA LYS A 72 15.36 9.00 -3.10
C LYS A 72 15.18 9.75 -1.79
N ALA A 73 15.76 10.96 -1.66
CA ALA A 73 15.60 11.80 -0.48
C ALA A 73 14.12 12.20 -0.28
N LEU A 74 13.46 12.67 -1.35
CA LEU A 74 12.03 13.00 -1.30
C LEU A 74 11.16 11.81 -0.91
N ARG A 75 11.44 10.62 -1.50
CA ARG A 75 10.75 9.38 -1.15
C ARG A 75 10.90 9.05 0.33
N TYR A 76 12.10 9.19 0.89
CA TYR A 76 12.35 8.96 2.31
C TYR A 76 11.52 9.89 3.19
N THR A 77 11.52 11.19 2.89
CA THR A 77 10.72 12.17 3.65
C THR A 77 9.23 11.86 3.62
N ILE A 78 8.68 11.49 2.45
CA ILE A 78 7.27 11.12 2.32
C ILE A 78 6.97 9.84 3.11
N ALA A 79 7.85 8.83 3.01
CA ALA A 79 7.68 7.56 3.69
C ALA A 79 7.69 7.72 5.22
N GLN A 80 8.59 8.55 5.75
CA GLN A 80 8.63 8.89 7.18
C GLN A 80 7.34 9.58 7.64
N ARG A 81 6.83 10.55 6.86
CA ARG A 81 5.57 11.26 7.16
C ARG A 81 4.37 10.32 7.17
N GLU A 82 4.37 9.30 6.33
CA GLU A 82 3.27 8.33 6.23
C GLU A 82 3.48 7.08 7.09
N HIS A 83 4.55 7.01 7.90
CA HIS A 83 4.93 5.82 8.68
C HIS A 83 5.02 4.54 7.83
N LYS A 84 5.54 4.66 6.60
CA LYS A 84 5.72 3.56 5.64
C LYS A 84 7.20 3.36 5.33
N ARG A 85 7.54 2.18 4.82
CA ARG A 85 8.90 1.92 4.29
C ARG A 85 9.10 2.66 2.96
N PRO A 86 10.29 3.23 2.66
CA PRO A 86 10.50 4.01 1.44
C PRO A 86 10.07 3.34 0.14
N TYR A 87 10.40 2.05 -0.04
CA TYR A 87 10.05 1.31 -1.24
C TYR A 87 8.52 1.17 -1.46
N MET A 88 7.70 1.30 -0.41
CA MET A 88 6.24 1.26 -0.52
C MET A 88 5.67 2.50 -1.22
N VAL A 89 6.36 3.64 -1.15
CA VAL A 89 5.99 4.85 -1.90
C VAL A 89 6.32 4.63 -3.37
N PHE A 90 7.59 4.39 -3.70
CA PHE A 90 8.04 4.02 -5.04
C PHE A 90 9.23 3.06 -4.99
N SER A 91 9.25 2.08 -5.91
CA SER A 91 10.41 1.21 -6.12
C SER A 91 11.58 2.01 -6.70
N ASP A 92 12.81 1.53 -6.50
CA ASP A 92 14.00 2.14 -7.13
C ASP A 92 13.89 2.14 -8.67
N LYS A 93 13.26 1.11 -9.27
CA LYS A 93 13.02 1.04 -10.71
C LYS A 93 12.12 2.18 -11.20
N SER A 94 11.06 2.51 -10.46
CA SER A 94 10.19 3.65 -10.77
C SER A 94 10.91 4.98 -10.62
N LEU A 95 11.75 5.15 -9.60
CA LEU A 95 12.53 6.38 -9.44
C LEU A 95 13.57 6.56 -10.55
N LYS A 96 14.22 5.48 -11.02
CA LYS A 96 15.11 5.53 -12.19
C LYS A 96 14.36 5.92 -13.46
N ALA A 97 13.18 5.33 -13.68
CA ALA A 97 12.32 5.70 -14.80
C ALA A 97 11.90 7.19 -14.74
N MET A 98 11.53 7.71 -13.56
CA MET A 98 11.26 9.14 -13.39
C MET A 98 12.48 10.02 -13.68
N ALA A 99 13.68 9.61 -13.26
CA ALA A 99 14.90 10.36 -13.50
C ALA A 99 15.23 10.44 -15.00
N HIS A 100 15.00 9.35 -15.74
CA HIS A 100 15.21 9.26 -17.18
C HIS A 100 14.12 10.01 -17.99
N GLU A 101 12.84 9.78 -17.68
CA GLU A 101 11.71 10.35 -18.43
C GLU A 101 11.39 11.80 -18.05
N ARG A 102 11.86 12.27 -16.88
CA ARG A 102 11.63 13.63 -16.33
C ARG A 102 10.18 14.12 -16.50
N PRO A 103 9.16 13.39 -16.01
CA PRO A 103 7.77 13.83 -16.12
C PRO A 103 7.53 15.15 -15.38
N THR A 104 6.99 16.15 -16.09
CA THR A 104 6.65 17.47 -15.52
C THR A 104 5.14 17.72 -15.43
N THR A 105 4.33 16.86 -16.03
CA THR A 105 2.86 16.93 -16.02
C THR A 105 2.27 15.72 -15.33
N LYS A 106 1.05 15.86 -14.80
CA LYS A 106 0.33 14.73 -14.16
C LYS A 106 0.15 13.55 -15.12
N LEU A 107 -0.15 13.83 -16.40
CA LEU A 107 -0.33 12.82 -17.42
C LEU A 107 0.99 12.06 -17.68
N ALA A 108 2.09 12.79 -17.89
CA ALA A 108 3.41 12.18 -18.08
C ALA A 108 3.83 11.35 -16.85
N PHE A 109 3.58 11.87 -15.64
CA PHE A 109 3.88 11.17 -14.39
C PHE A 109 3.12 9.84 -14.29
N SER A 110 1.85 9.82 -14.70
CA SER A 110 1.02 8.60 -14.68
C SER A 110 1.44 7.56 -15.71
N SER A 111 2.20 7.93 -16.74
CA SER A 111 2.71 7.02 -17.76
C SER A 111 4.03 6.36 -17.37
N VAL A 112 4.69 6.84 -16.31
CA VAL A 112 5.97 6.30 -15.85
C VAL A 112 5.81 4.89 -15.30
N PHE A 113 6.77 4.03 -15.61
CA PHE A 113 6.80 2.65 -15.13
C PHE A 113 6.65 2.54 -13.60
N GLY A 114 5.64 1.78 -13.16
CA GLY A 114 5.35 1.53 -11.74
C GLY A 114 4.63 2.67 -11.01
N VAL A 115 4.18 3.70 -11.74
CA VAL A 115 3.25 4.72 -11.24
C VAL A 115 1.83 4.33 -11.67
N GLY A 116 1.03 3.87 -10.71
CA GLY A 116 -0.40 3.63 -10.95
C GLY A 116 -1.25 4.86 -10.58
N GLU A 117 -2.51 4.85 -10.99
CA GLU A 117 -3.48 5.95 -10.77
C GLU A 117 -3.52 6.45 -9.32
N MET A 118 -3.62 5.54 -8.35
CA MET A 118 -3.61 5.89 -6.93
C MET A 118 -2.34 6.66 -6.53
N LYS A 119 -1.17 6.23 -7.03
CA LYS A 119 0.11 6.90 -6.76
C LYS A 119 0.22 8.23 -7.50
N THR A 120 -0.35 8.34 -8.70
CA THR A 120 -0.47 9.60 -9.41
C THR A 120 -1.23 10.60 -8.56
N GLU A 121 -2.44 10.28 -8.10
CA GLU A 121 -3.23 11.21 -7.29
C GLU A 121 -2.51 11.67 -6.02
N MET A 122 -1.85 10.75 -5.32
CA MET A 122 -1.18 11.06 -4.06
C MET A 122 0.15 11.80 -4.21
N TYR A 123 0.94 11.47 -5.23
CA TYR A 123 2.36 11.83 -5.26
C TYR A 123 2.81 12.63 -6.49
N TRP A 124 1.96 12.84 -7.51
CA TRP A 124 2.41 13.50 -8.74
C TRP A 124 3.04 14.87 -8.49
N LYS A 125 2.43 15.69 -7.64
CA LYS A 125 2.85 17.09 -7.43
C LYS A 125 4.25 17.22 -6.81
N PRO A 126 4.55 16.63 -5.64
CA PRO A 126 5.89 16.76 -5.04
C PRO A 126 7.01 16.21 -5.93
N PHE A 127 6.76 15.13 -6.67
CA PHE A 127 7.76 14.55 -7.56
C PHE A 127 7.97 15.38 -8.82
N THR A 128 6.89 15.79 -9.51
CA THR A 128 6.99 16.64 -10.70
C THR A 128 7.58 18.02 -10.39
N ASP A 129 7.30 18.59 -9.21
CA ASP A 129 7.88 19.86 -8.76
C ASP A 129 9.39 19.74 -8.52
N LEU A 130 9.86 18.63 -7.94
CA LEU A 130 11.29 18.35 -7.78
C LEU A 130 11.97 18.18 -9.14
N ILE A 131 11.34 17.46 -10.06
CA ILE A 131 11.87 17.23 -11.41
C ILE A 131 12.00 18.56 -12.17
N LYS A 132 10.99 19.44 -12.11
CA LYS A 132 11.02 20.77 -12.73
C LYS A 132 12.16 21.67 -12.26
N ARG A 133 12.65 21.48 -11.03
CA ARG A 133 13.78 22.25 -10.48
C ARG A 133 15.15 21.74 -10.95
N ASN A 134 15.19 20.55 -11.55
CA ASN A 134 16.40 19.86 -11.99
C ASN A 134 16.41 19.64 -13.52
N ILE A 135 15.65 20.45 -14.25
CA ILE A 135 15.70 20.61 -15.71
C ILE A 135 16.44 21.91 -15.98
#